data_AF-A0A9D9H232-F1
#
_entry.id   AF-A0A9D9H232-F1
#
_cell.length_a   1.000
_cell.length_b   1.000
_cell.length_c   1.000
_cell.angle_alpha   90.00
_cell.angle_beta   90.00
_cell.angle_gamma   90.00
#
_symmetry.space_group_name_H-M   'P 1'
#
loop_
_entity.id
_entity.type
_entity.pdbx_description
1 polymer ?
#
loop_
_entity_poly.entity_id
_entity_poly.type
_entity_poly.pdbx_seq_one_letter_code
_entity_poly.pdbx_strand_id
1 'polypeptide(L)' 'MKKTLSIFTSLASIGLVLSMSVHAQDSQLLDTIVSKQPQNRTVLMEEYTGMGCGYCPAGHAISNQLKQQYGDSLIVVNLH' A
#
# COMPACT_ATOMS: atom_id res chain seq x y z
N MET A 1 33.01 34.27 -36.61
CA MET A 1 31.77 33.51 -36.85
C MET A 1 31.79 32.09 -36.26
N LYS A 2 32.90 31.33 -36.33
CA LYS A 2 32.96 29.96 -35.78
C LYS A 2 33.00 29.88 -34.24
N LYS A 3 33.65 30.84 -33.57
CA LYS A 3 33.73 30.89 -32.09
C LYS A 3 32.39 31.20 -31.42
N THR A 4 31.60 32.11 -32.00
CA THR A 4 30.26 32.44 -31.50
C THR A 4 29.31 31.25 -31.68
N LEU A 5 29.36 30.54 -32.81
CA LEU A 5 28.55 29.34 -33.05
C LEU A 5 28.87 28.20 -32.06
N SER A 6 30.15 28.01 -31.69
CA SER A 6 30.57 27.00 -30.71
C SER A 6 30.16 27.31 -29.27
N ILE A 7 30.00 28.60 -28.93
CA ILE A 7 29.54 29.03 -27.59
C ILE A 7 28.04 28.78 -27.47
N PHE A 8 27.26 29.09 -28.51
CA PHE A 8 25.81 28.83 -28.51
C PHE A 8 25.48 27.34 -28.47
N THR A 9 26.23 26.48 -29.16
CA THR A 9 26.02 25.02 -29.09
C THR A 9 26.40 24.44 -27.72
N SER A 10 27.40 25.03 -27.04
CA SER A 10 27.77 24.62 -25.68
C SER A 10 26.76 25.08 -24.62
N LEU A 11 26.16 26.27 -24.75
CA LEU A 11 25.12 26.72 -23.81
C LEU A 11 23.80 25.95 -23.99
N ALA A 12 23.43 25.60 -25.23
CA ALA A 12 22.24 24.80 -25.50
C ALA A 12 22.34 23.36 -24.95
N SER A 13 23.53 22.77 -24.98
CA SER A 13 23.78 21.43 -24.42
C SER A 13 23.77 21.42 -22.89
N ILE A 14 24.28 22.48 -22.24
CA ILE A 14 24.18 22.64 -20.77
C ILE A 14 22.70 22.78 -20.35
N GLY A 15 21.91 23.59 -21.07
CA GLY A 15 20.47 23.74 -20.79
C GLY A 15 19.66 22.45 -20.94
N LEU A 16 20.05 21.57 -21.87
CA LEU A 16 19.40 20.26 -22.06
C LEU A 16 19.76 19.25 -20.96
N VAL A 17 20.96 19.34 -20.37
CA VAL A 17 21.38 18.45 -19.26
C VAL A 17 20.69 18.84 -17.95
N LEU A 18 20.48 20.13 -17.69
CA LEU A 18 19.79 20.61 -16.48
C LEU A 18 18.29 20.27 -16.44
N SER A 19 17.62 20.09 -17.58
CA SER A 19 16.19 19.77 -17.63
C SER A 19 15.88 18.29 -17.36
N MET A 20 16.87 17.39 -17.47
CA MET A 20 16.68 15.95 -17.17
C MET A 20 16.66 15.64 -15.67
N SER A 21 17.06 16.58 -14.81
CA SER A 21 17.12 16.38 -13.35
C SER A 21 15.82 16.71 -12.60
N VAL A 22 14.82 17.29 -13.27
CA VAL A 22 13.63 17.88 -12.62
C VAL A 22 12.42 16.93 -12.51
N HIS A 23 12.49 15.69 -13.00
CA HIS A 23 11.31 14.80 -13.13
C HIS A 23 11.18 13.62 -12.14
N ALA A 24 11.81 13.62 -10.95
CA ALA A 24 11.74 12.43 -10.08
C ALA A 24 11.69 12.64 -8.56
N GLN A 25 11.15 13.75 -8.02
CA GLN A 25 11.18 13.97 -6.55
C GLN A 25 9.88 13.70 -5.77
N ASP A 26 8.73 13.49 -6.40
CA ASP A 26 7.47 13.30 -5.64
C ASP A 26 7.25 11.88 -5.06
N SER A 27 8.02 10.87 -5.47
CA SER A 27 7.76 9.47 -5.05
C SER A 27 8.50 9.03 -3.77
N GLN A 28 9.44 9.82 -3.23
CA GLN A 28 10.34 9.30 -2.19
C GLN A 28 9.75 9.29 -0.77
N LEU A 29 8.64 9.98 -0.51
CA LEU A 29 8.03 9.99 0.84
C LEU A 29 7.29 8.68 1.14
N LEU A 30 6.56 8.13 0.17
CA LEU A 30 5.80 6.88 0.31
C LEU A 30 6.69 5.66 0.58
N ASP A 31 7.92 5.62 0.07
CA ASP A 31 8.85 4.52 0.33
C ASP A 31 9.40 4.49 1.77
N THR A 32 9.35 5.62 2.49
CA THR A 32 9.90 5.71 3.86
C THR A 32 8.90 5.40 4.96
N ILE A 33 7.60 5.51 4.69
CA ILE A 33 6.54 5.39 5.71
C ILE A 33 5.74 4.08 5.62
N VAL A 34 5.78 3.38 4.49
CA VAL A 34 5.08 2.09 4.32
C VAL A 34 5.98 1.04 3.68
N SER A 35 5.94 -0.18 4.19
CA SER A 35 6.61 -1.31 3.55
C SER A 35 5.85 -1.72 2.29
N LYS A 36 6.58 -1.85 1.17
CA LYS A 36 6.07 -2.40 -0.10
C LYS A 36 6.43 -3.89 -0.28
N GLN A 37 7.17 -4.46 0.66
CA GLN A 37 7.54 -5.88 0.62
C GLN A 37 6.32 -6.73 0.98
N PRO A 38 6.08 -7.88 0.31
CA PRO A 38 5.04 -8.82 0.72
C PRO A 38 5.19 -9.22 2.18
N GLN A 39 4.10 -9.20 2.94
CA GLN A 39 4.04 -9.63 4.34
C GLN A 39 2.90 -10.63 4.52
N ASN A 40 3.06 -11.56 5.47
CA ASN A 40 1.93 -12.37 5.93
C ASN A 40 0.88 -11.46 6.55
N ARG A 41 -0.40 -11.74 6.29
CA ARG A 41 -1.53 -10.94 6.79
C ARG A 41 -2.43 -11.81 7.65
N THR A 42 -2.94 -11.23 8.72
CA THR A 42 -3.99 -11.81 9.55
C THR A 42 -5.30 -11.09 9.23
N VAL A 43 -6.37 -11.85 8.99
CA VAL A 43 -7.72 -11.31 8.78
C VAL A 43 -8.33 -10.99 10.14
N LEU A 44 -8.91 -9.80 10.29
CA LEU A 44 -9.80 -9.47 11.40
C LEU A 44 -11.24 -9.63 10.93
N MET A 45 -11.99 -10.51 11.59
CA MET A 45 -13.41 -10.72 11.33
C MET A 45 -14.23 -10.26 12.54
N GLU A 46 -15.04 -9.24 12.33
CA GLU A 46 -15.91 -8.65 13.34
C GLU A 46 -17.34 -9.17 13.14
N GLU A 47 -17.83 -9.95 14.08
CA GLU A 47 -19.20 -10.46 14.09
C GLU A 47 -20.09 -9.52 14.91
N TYR A 48 -20.91 -8.73 14.22
CA TYR A 48 -21.96 -7.93 14.84
C TYR A 48 -23.17 -8.83 15.12
N THR A 49 -23.47 -9.04 16.39
CA THR A 49 -24.43 -10.04 16.88
C THR A 49 -25.35 -9.44 17.95
N GLY A 50 -26.25 -10.24 18.54
CA GLY A 50 -27.16 -9.79 19.58
C GLY A 50 -28.15 -10.88 20.02
N MET A 51 -28.69 -10.76 21.23
CA MET A 51 -29.55 -11.79 21.84
C MET A 51 -30.78 -12.17 21.00
N GLY A 52 -31.37 -11.23 20.27
CA GLY A 52 -32.56 -11.46 19.43
C GLY A 52 -32.26 -12.01 18.03
N CYS A 53 -30.98 -12.19 17.68
CA CYS A 53 -30.57 -12.60 16.35
C CYS A 53 -30.66 -14.12 16.19
N GLY A 54 -31.73 -14.61 15.55
CA GLY A 54 -31.94 -16.05 15.31
C GLY A 54 -30.87 -16.73 14.46
N TYR A 55 -30.15 -15.97 13.61
CA TYR A 55 -29.11 -16.49 12.72
C TYR A 55 -27.69 -16.41 13.30
N CYS A 56 -27.48 -15.64 14.37
CA CYS A 56 -26.17 -15.43 14.96
C CYS A 56 -25.53 -16.73 15.48
N PRO A 57 -26.27 -17.71 16.03
CA PRO A 57 -25.70 -19.02 16.36
C PRO A 57 -25.07 -19.74 15.16
N ALA A 58 -25.69 -19.65 13.98
CA ALA A 58 -25.14 -20.24 12.75
C ALA A 58 -23.91 -19.46 12.26
N GLY A 59 -23.93 -18.13 12.36
CA GLY A 59 -22.77 -17.27 12.08
C GLY A 59 -21.56 -17.65 12.93
N HIS A 60 -21.75 -17.77 14.25
CA HIS A 60 -20.69 -18.18 15.18
C HIS A 60 -20.16 -19.59 14.88
N ALA A 61 -21.01 -20.52 14.45
CA ALA A 61 -20.56 -21.86 14.06
C ALA A 61 -19.61 -21.82 12.84
N ILE A 62 -19.96 -21.04 11.82
CA ILE A 62 -19.13 -20.85 10.62
C ILE A 62 -17.82 -20.15 10.99
N SER A 63 -17.90 -19.09 11.78
CA SER A 63 -16.74 -18.33 12.24
C SER A 63 -15.74 -19.20 13.02
N ASN A 64 -16.25 -20.08 13.89
CA ASN A 64 -15.41 -21.05 14.62
C ASN A 64 -14.75 -22.07 13.69
N GLN A 65 -15.44 -22.56 12.67
CA GLN A 65 -14.85 -23.44 11.66
C GLN A 65 -13.72 -22.74 10.90
N LEU A 66 -13.93 -21.48 10.51
CA LEU A 66 -12.90 -20.67 9.86
C LEU A 66 -11.69 -20.45 10.78
N LYS A 67 -11.91 -20.17 12.08
CA LYS A 67 -10.82 -20.01 13.05
C LYS A 67 -10.02 -21.30 13.23
N GLN A 68 -10.67 -22.46 13.22
CA GLN A 68 -9.99 -23.76 13.25
C GLN A 68 -9.17 -24.00 11.99
N GLN A 69 -9.69 -23.61 10.82
CA GLN A 69 -9.01 -23.79 9.54
C GLN A 69 -7.80 -22.87 9.37
N TYR A 70 -7.92 -21.59 9.75
CA TYR A 70 -6.90 -20.57 9.47
C TYR A 70 -6.00 -20.24 10.67
N GLY A 71 -6.28 -20.77 11.85
CA GLY A 71 -5.45 -20.63 13.04
C GLY A 71 -5.14 -19.17 13.36
N ASP A 72 -3.86 -18.83 13.51
CA ASP A 72 -3.40 -17.48 13.85
C ASP A 72 -3.54 -16.46 12.72
N SER A 73 -3.85 -16.90 11.50
CA SER A 73 -4.08 -16.01 10.35
C SER A 73 -5.50 -15.43 10.32
N LEU A 74 -6.35 -15.77 11.29
CA LEU A 74 -7.70 -15.22 11.46
C LEU A 74 -7.93 -14.83 12.93
N ILE A 75 -8.35 -13.61 13.18
CA ILE A 75 -8.81 -13.13 14.48
C ILE A 75 -10.32 -12.90 14.36
N VAL A 76 -11.07 -13.46 15.30
CA VAL A 76 -12.52 -13.31 15.37
C VAL A 76 -12.86 -12.49 16.61
N VAL A 77 -13.65 -11.43 16.43
CA VAL A 77 -14.16 -10.56 17.51
C VAL A 77 -15.68 -10.53 17.43
N ASN A 78 -16.35 -10.87 18.53
CA ASN A 78 -17.80 -10.84 18.63
C ASN A 78 -18.27 -9.57 19.35
N LEU A 79 -19.08 -8.76 18.69
CA LEU A 79 -19.66 -7.53 19.21
C LEU A 79 -21.17 -7.72 19.39
N HIS A 80 -21.62 -7.77 20.66
CA HIS A 80 -23.02 -8.00 21.07
C HIS A 80 -23.78 -6.71 21.35
#